data_AF-A0A1M5BG46-F1
#
_entry.id   AF-A0A1M5BG46-F1
#
_cell.length_a   1.000
_cell.length_b   1.000
_cell.length_c   1.000
_cell.angle_alpha   90.00
_cell.angle_beta   90.00
_cell.angle_gamma   90.00
#
_symmetry.space_group_name_H-M   'P 1'
#
loop_
_entity.id
_entity.type
_entity.pdbx_description
1 polymer ?
#
loop_
_entity_poly.entity_id
_entity_poly.type
_entity_poly.pdbx_seq_one_letter_code
_entity_poly.pdbx_strand_id
1 'polypeptide(L)'
;MKYLISILLFTSVSLFGQTVYRTPSGAKYHVSSCRMVKNVSSGLEVNKAVEIGLLPCKICNPPQSSGYRIVSSPKKVNGVNKGNQCLGRTKAGTRCKHYTRIGNDYCFQHVPK
;
A
#
# COMPACT_ATOMS: atom_id res chain seq x y z
N MET A 1 -18.81 43.34 19.34
CA MET A 1 -18.69 42.03 20.02
C MET A 1 -19.91 41.11 19.89
N LYS A 2 -21.16 41.62 19.75
CA LYS A 2 -22.38 40.80 19.69
C LYS A 2 -22.46 39.84 18.48
N TYR A 3 -21.85 40.19 17.36
CA TYR A 3 -21.91 39.39 16.11
C TYR A 3 -20.78 38.39 15.93
N LEU A 4 -19.74 38.41 16.78
CA LEU A 4 -18.60 37.49 16.66
C LEU A 4 -18.97 36.04 17.01
N ILE A 5 -19.94 35.85 17.92
CA ILE A 5 -20.44 34.52 18.30
C ILE A 5 -21.33 33.93 17.18
N SER A 6 -22.02 34.78 16.41
CA SER A 6 -22.92 34.33 15.33
C SER A 6 -22.18 33.81 14.09
N ILE A 7 -20.92 34.21 13.88
CA ILE A 7 -20.09 33.76 12.75
C ILE A 7 -19.47 32.38 13.03
N LEU A 8 -19.29 32.02 14.31
CA LEU A 8 -18.67 30.77 14.73
C LEU A 8 -19.59 29.53 14.58
N LEU A 9 -20.91 29.73 14.48
CA LEU A 9 -21.90 28.64 14.43
C LEU A 9 -22.14 28.05 13.02
N PHE A 10 -21.60 28.64 11.94
CA PHE A 10 -21.92 28.23 10.56
C PHE A 10 -20.81 27.47 9.83
N THR A 11 -19.68 27.19 10.46
CA THR A 11 -18.52 26.57 9.80
C THR A 11 -18.39 25.08 10.12
N SER A 12 -19.41 24.27 9.84
CA SER A 12 -19.24 22.81 9.75
C SER A 12 -18.98 22.44 8.29
N VAL A 13 -17.73 22.58 7.85
CA VAL A 13 -17.31 22.12 6.51
C VAL A 13 -17.06 20.62 6.57
N SER A 14 -17.92 19.83 5.92
CA SER A 14 -17.69 18.41 5.73
C SER A 14 -16.57 18.20 4.71
N LEU A 15 -15.40 17.78 5.18
CA LEU A 15 -14.28 17.38 4.33
C LEU A 15 -14.56 15.97 3.78
N PHE A 16 -14.96 15.87 2.51
CA PHE A 16 -15.05 14.58 1.84
C PHE A 16 -13.66 14.08 1.46
N GLY A 17 -13.35 12.82 1.76
CA GLY A 17 -12.11 12.18 1.37
C GLY A 17 -11.96 12.04 -0.15
N GLN A 18 -10.72 11.92 -0.64
CA GLN A 18 -10.47 11.63 -2.05
C GLN A 18 -10.92 10.19 -2.36
N THR A 19 -11.74 10.04 -3.40
CA THR A 19 -12.19 8.73 -3.91
C THR A 19 -11.17 8.15 -4.87
N VAL A 20 -10.75 6.91 -4.62
CA VAL A 20 -9.94 6.07 -5.50
C VAL A 20 -10.68 4.80 -5.86
N TYR A 21 -10.13 4.02 -6.80
CA TYR A 21 -10.78 2.86 -7.38
C TYR A 21 -9.93 1.61 -7.21
N ARG A 22 -10.55 0.50 -6.83
CA ARG A 22 -9.93 -0.82 -6.73
C ARG A 22 -10.51 -1.75 -7.80
N THR A 23 -9.68 -2.57 -8.43
CA THR A 23 -10.15 -3.63 -9.33
C THR A 23 -10.38 -4.95 -8.57
N PRO A 24 -11.25 -5.88 -9.05
CA PRO A 24 -11.51 -7.16 -8.40
C PRO A 24 -10.25 -8.00 -8.14
N SER A 25 -9.29 -7.96 -9.07
CA SER A 25 -8.01 -8.65 -8.97
C SER A 25 -6.94 -7.87 -8.20
N GLY A 26 -7.22 -6.64 -7.78
CA GLY A 26 -6.21 -5.65 -7.46
C GLY A 26 -5.68 -5.70 -6.04
N ALA A 27 -4.36 -5.79 -5.92
CA ALA A 27 -3.56 -5.37 -4.75
C ALA A 27 -3.22 -3.87 -4.78
N LYS A 28 -3.81 -3.12 -5.73
CA LYS A 28 -3.52 -1.70 -5.96
C LYS A 28 -4.80 -0.86 -6.07
N TYR A 29 -4.67 0.42 -5.74
CA TYR A 29 -5.71 1.43 -5.97
C TYR A 29 -5.30 2.39 -7.08
N HIS A 30 -6.29 3.02 -7.72
CA HIS A 30 -6.20 3.71 -8.99
C HIS A 30 -7.03 5.00 -9.01
N VAL A 31 -6.71 5.93 -9.90
CA VAL A 31 -7.64 7.03 -10.29
C VAL A 31 -8.68 6.54 -11.29
N SER A 32 -9.79 7.26 -11.44
CA SER A 32 -10.90 6.94 -12.37
C SER A 32 -10.46 6.84 -13.83
N SER A 33 -9.45 7.60 -14.24
CA SER A 33 -8.94 7.60 -15.62
C SER A 33 -7.96 6.45 -15.93
N CYS A 34 -7.65 5.59 -14.96
CA CYS A 34 -6.69 4.50 -15.19
C CYS A 34 -7.27 3.45 -16.14
N ARG A 35 -6.49 3.02 -17.15
CA ARG A 35 -6.89 1.95 -18.08
C ARG A 35 -7.39 0.67 -17.39
N MET A 36 -6.88 0.38 -16.18
CA MET A 36 -7.24 -0.82 -15.41
C MET A 36 -8.64 -0.77 -14.80
N VAL A 37 -9.24 0.42 -14.66
CA VAL A 37 -10.55 0.59 -13.99
C VAL A 37 -11.72 0.69 -14.97
N LYS A 38 -11.46 0.64 -16.28
CA LYS A 38 -12.40 1.06 -17.34
C LYS A 38 -13.76 0.35 -17.33
N ASN A 39 -13.91 -0.82 -16.69
CA ASN A 39 -15.19 -1.54 -16.63
C ASN A 39 -15.41 -2.37 -15.34
N VAL A 40 -14.41 -2.44 -14.46
CA VAL A 40 -14.38 -3.41 -13.35
C VAL A 40 -13.71 -2.79 -12.13
N SER A 41 -14.34 -1.79 -11.54
CA SER A 41 -13.79 -1.16 -10.33
C SER A 41 -14.86 -0.76 -9.33
N SER A 42 -14.48 -0.74 -8.06
CA SER A 42 -15.26 -0.18 -6.97
C SER A 42 -14.56 1.03 -6.37
N GLY A 43 -15.32 2.10 -6.11
CA GLY A 43 -14.83 3.31 -5.46
C GLY A 43 -14.65 3.11 -3.96
N LEU A 44 -13.60 3.68 -3.38
CA LEU A 44 -13.34 3.73 -1.95
C LEU A 44 -12.48 4.94 -1.59
N GLU A 45 -12.48 5.35 -0.33
CA GLU A 45 -11.61 6.43 0.14
C GLU A 45 -10.13 6.00 0.15
N VAL A 46 -9.23 6.95 -0.13
CA VAL A 46 -7.78 6.71 -0.13
C VAL A 46 -7.28 6.14 1.19
N ASN A 47 -7.76 6.64 2.33
CA ASN A 47 -7.35 6.15 3.65
C ASN A 47 -7.71 4.68 3.84
N LYS A 48 -8.96 4.33 3.53
CA LYS A 48 -9.45 2.96 3.57
C LYS A 48 -8.67 2.05 2.63
N ALA A 49 -8.27 2.54 1.46
CA ALA A 49 -7.43 1.77 0.52
C ALA A 49 -6.07 1.43 1.13
N VAL A 50 -5.45 2.37 1.84
CA VAL A 50 -4.17 2.16 2.52
C VAL A 50 -4.32 1.24 3.74
N GLU A 51 -5.37 1.42 4.55
CA GLU A 51 -5.69 0.58 5.71
C GLU A 51 -5.83 -0.91 5.33
N ILE A 52 -6.49 -1.20 4.20
CA ILE A 52 -6.64 -2.58 3.71
C ILE A 52 -5.41 -3.09 2.94
N GLY A 53 -4.31 -2.33 2.93
CA GLY A 53 -3.02 -2.73 2.37
C GLY A 53 -2.90 -2.62 0.84
N LEU A 54 -3.76 -1.82 0.18
CA LEU A 54 -3.59 -1.57 -1.25
C LEU A 54 -2.42 -0.63 -1.51
N LEU A 55 -1.67 -0.93 -2.56
CA LEU A 55 -0.57 -0.09 -3.01
C LEU A 55 -1.01 0.90 -4.10
N PRO A 56 -0.40 2.09 -4.21
CA PRO A 56 -0.71 3.00 -5.31
C PRO A 56 -0.31 2.38 -6.66
N CYS A 57 -1.16 2.57 -7.67
CA CYS A 57 -0.83 2.17 -9.03
C CYS A 57 0.34 3.01 -9.58
N LYS A 58 1.41 2.35 -10.02
CA LYS A 58 2.58 3.02 -10.61
C LYS A 58 2.32 3.68 -11.97
N ILE A 59 1.26 3.27 -12.68
CA ILE A 59 0.94 3.80 -14.01
C ILE A 59 0.22 5.14 -13.90
N CYS A 60 -0.79 5.21 -13.04
CA CYS A 60 -1.59 6.44 -12.88
C CYS A 60 -1.20 7.28 -11.67
N ASN A 61 -0.24 6.81 -10.86
CA ASN A 61 0.33 7.50 -9.71
C ASN A 61 -0.71 8.26 -8.87
N PRO A 62 -1.72 7.57 -8.30
CA PRO A 62 -2.81 8.23 -7.58
C PRO A 62 -2.27 8.96 -6.34
N PRO A 63 -2.96 10.04 -5.91
CA PRO A 63 -2.61 10.74 -4.68
C PRO A 63 -2.60 9.76 -3.50
N GLN A 64 -1.59 9.91 -2.66
CA GLN A 64 -1.42 9.10 -1.46
C GLN A 64 -2.06 9.85 -0.28
N SER A 65 -2.57 9.12 0.71
CA SER A 65 -3.10 9.74 1.92
C SER A 65 -2.04 10.71 2.47
N SER A 66 -2.44 11.95 2.72
CA SER A 66 -1.61 13.01 3.27
C SER A 66 -1.20 12.76 4.74
N GLY A 67 -1.61 11.62 5.32
CA GLY A 67 -1.04 11.11 6.56
C GLY A 67 0.41 10.71 6.34
N TYR A 68 1.31 11.52 6.89
CA TYR A 68 2.76 11.29 7.00
C TYR A 68 3.10 9.80 7.02
N ARG A 69 3.71 9.32 5.93
CA ARG A 69 4.14 7.92 5.80
C ARG A 69 5.23 7.62 6.82
N ILE A 70 4.87 7.13 8.00
CA ILE A 70 5.69 6.16 8.72
C ILE A 70 5.41 4.78 8.12
N VAL A 71 5.49 4.67 6.80
CA VAL A 71 5.69 3.37 6.15
C VAL A 71 7.16 3.35 5.85
N SER A 72 7.96 2.83 6.80
CA SER A 72 9.35 2.50 6.54
C SER A 72 9.36 1.66 5.27
N SER A 73 9.88 2.21 4.18
CA SER A 73 10.14 1.41 2.98
C SER A 73 10.91 0.17 3.44
N PRO A 74 10.55 -1.04 2.97
CA PRO A 74 11.25 -2.24 3.37
C PRO A 74 12.74 -2.02 3.10
N LYS A 75 13.54 -2.04 4.17
CA LYS A 75 14.97 -1.75 4.11
C LYS A 75 15.57 -2.69 3.08
N LYS A 76 16.16 -2.14 2.02
CA LYS A 76 16.91 -2.92 1.03
C LYS A 76 18.01 -3.66 1.77
N VAL A 77 17.89 -4.97 1.88
CA VAL A 77 18.89 -5.83 2.49
C VAL A 77 19.99 -6.09 1.47
N ASN A 78 21.23 -5.80 1.87
CA ASN A 78 22.40 -6.04 1.03
C ASN A 78 22.73 -7.54 0.96
N GLY A 79 23.49 -7.93 -0.06
CA GLY A 79 24.00 -9.30 -0.16
C GLY A 79 25.13 -9.55 0.85
N VAL A 80 25.28 -10.79 1.27
CA VAL A 80 26.36 -11.27 2.15
C VAL A 80 27.31 -12.20 1.39
N ASN A 81 28.60 -12.17 1.74
CA ASN A 81 29.63 -12.99 1.08
C ASN A 81 29.42 -14.50 1.32
N LYS A 82 28.86 -14.87 2.47
CA LYS A 82 28.54 -16.25 2.83
C LYS A 82 27.04 -16.48 2.70
N GLY A 83 26.65 -17.34 1.76
CA GLY A 83 25.25 -17.71 1.58
C GLY A 83 24.81 -18.84 2.51
N ASN A 84 23.51 -19.07 2.53
CA ASN A 84 22.88 -20.19 3.23
C ASN A 84 21.63 -20.67 2.47
N GLN A 85 21.09 -21.80 2.91
CA GLN A 85 19.80 -22.27 2.41
C GLN A 85 18.68 -21.40 3.00
N CYS A 86 17.78 -20.95 2.12
CA CYS A 86 16.62 -20.14 2.45
C CYS A 86 15.88 -20.66 3.69
N LEU A 87 15.55 -19.74 4.61
CA LEU A 87 14.82 -20.07 5.83
C LEU A 87 13.31 -20.32 5.62
N GLY A 88 12.79 -20.03 4.43
CA GLY A 88 11.37 -20.16 4.10
C GLY A 88 10.86 -21.60 3.98
N ARG A 89 9.55 -21.77 4.08
CA ARG A 89 8.82 -23.01 3.77
C ARG A 89 7.90 -22.78 2.58
N THR A 90 7.84 -23.77 1.69
CA THR A 90 6.94 -23.74 0.53
C THR A 90 5.48 -23.79 0.97
N LYS A 91 4.56 -23.55 0.01
CA LYS A 91 3.11 -23.71 0.26
C LYS A 91 2.74 -25.12 0.74
N ALA A 92 3.51 -26.14 0.35
CA ALA A 92 3.33 -27.52 0.80
C ALA A 92 3.93 -27.80 2.19
N GLY A 93 4.45 -26.78 2.88
CA GLY A 93 5.01 -26.88 4.24
C GLY A 93 6.44 -27.42 4.31
N THR A 94 7.00 -27.87 3.18
CA THR A 94 8.38 -28.38 3.09
C THR A 94 9.40 -27.24 3.09
N ARG A 95 10.61 -27.53 3.58
CA ARG A 95 11.72 -26.57 3.62
C ARG A 95 12.12 -26.11 2.21
N CYS A 96 12.26 -24.79 2.02
CA CYS A 96 12.76 -24.25 0.76
C CYS A 96 14.21 -24.70 0.50
N LYS A 97 14.48 -25.21 -0.70
CA LYS A 97 15.81 -25.70 -1.10
C LYS A 97 16.66 -24.65 -1.81
N HIS A 98 16.13 -23.44 -2.03
CA HIS A 98 16.91 -22.38 -2.68
C HIS A 98 18.05 -21.89 -1.79
N TYR A 99 19.23 -21.76 -2.38
CA TYR A 99 20.37 -21.10 -1.75
C TYR A 99 20.29 -19.59 -1.97
N THR A 100 20.56 -18.79 -0.94
CA THR A 100 20.49 -17.33 -0.97
C THR A 100 21.77 -16.70 -0.42
N ARG A 101 22.11 -15.54 -0.98
CA ARG A 101 23.13 -14.63 -0.46
C ARG A 101 22.50 -13.29 -0.04
N ILE A 102 21.17 -13.21 0.01
CA ILE A 102 20.45 -12.02 0.47
C ILE A 102 20.63 -11.96 2.00
N GLY A 103 21.02 -10.81 2.52
CA GLY A 103 21.35 -10.65 3.95
C GLY A 103 20.18 -10.80 4.93
N ASN A 104 19.00 -11.22 4.47
CA ASN A 104 17.89 -11.60 5.32
C ASN A 104 17.69 -13.13 5.40
N ASP A 105 18.57 -13.95 4.82
CA ASP A 105 18.50 -15.41 4.83
C ASP A 105 17.28 -16.03 4.12
N TYR A 106 16.51 -15.23 3.39
CA TYR A 106 15.39 -15.69 2.57
C TYR A 106 15.72 -15.56 1.08
N CYS A 107 15.14 -16.46 0.27
CA CYS A 107 15.20 -16.34 -1.18
C CYS A 107 14.15 -15.36 -1.70
N PHE A 108 14.24 -15.01 -2.99
CA PHE A 108 13.34 -14.09 -3.67
C PHE A 108 11.85 -14.51 -3.65
N GLN A 109 11.54 -15.78 -3.34
CA GLN A 109 10.17 -16.28 -3.20
C GLN A 109 9.62 -16.18 -1.76
N HIS A 110 10.49 -16.03 -0.75
CA HIS A 110 10.12 -16.04 0.67
C HIS A 110 10.46 -14.71 1.35
N VAL A 111 10.10 -13.59 0.73
CA VAL A 111 10.40 -12.27 1.30
C VAL A 111 9.57 -12.07 2.58
N PRO A 112 10.19 -11.84 3.76
CA PRO A 112 9.47 -11.55 4.98
C PRO A 112 8.68 -10.25 4.83
N LYS A 113 7.44 -10.24 5.33
CA LYS A 113 6.56 -9.06 5.32
C LYS A 113 6.79 -8.19 6.53
#